data_AF-A0A519M1Y6-F1
#
_entry.id   AF-A0A519M1Y6-F1
#
_cell.length_a   1.000
_cell.length_b   1.000
_cell.length_c   1.000
_cell.angle_alpha   90.00
_cell.angle_beta   90.00
_cell.angle_gamma   90.00
#
_symmetry.space_group_name_H-M   'P 1'
#
loop_
_entity.id
_entity.type
_entity.pdbx_description
1 polymer ?
#
loop_
_entity_poly.entity_id
_entity_poly.type
_entity_poly.pdbx_seq_one_letter_code
_entity_poly.pdbx_strand_id
1 'polypeptide(L)' 'MKAFVLDRYAKQGPLRHADVPAPDLRDDEVLVAVHAAGVNLLDAKIRSGEFKLILPYAMPLVL' A
#
# COMPACT_ATOMS: atom_id res chain seq x y z
N MET A 1 -7.80 5.70 9.34
CA MET A 1 -7.33 6.57 8.24
C MET A 1 -7.84 6.03 6.92
N LYS A 2 -8.03 6.88 5.90
CA LYS A 2 -8.40 6.44 4.55
C LYS A 2 -7.15 6.03 3.77
N ALA A 3 -7.24 4.95 3.02
CA ALA A 3 -6.14 4.41 2.22
C ALA A 3 -6.65 3.70 0.96
N PHE A 4 -5.76 3.54 -0.03
CA PHE A 4 -5.96 2.60 -1.13
C PHE A 4 -5.31 1.26 -0.76
N VAL A 5 -6.10 0.19 -0.85
CA VAL A 5 -5.73 -1.14 -0.37
C VAL A 5 -5.74 -2.12 -1.53
N LEU A 6 -4.67 -2.90 -1.63
CA LEU A 6 -4.54 -4.04 -2.50
C LEU A 6 -4.85 -5.32 -1.71
N ASP A 7 -5.99 -5.93 -1.97
CA ASP A 7 -6.41 -7.17 -1.29
C ASP A 7 -5.69 -8.41 -1.83
N ARG A 8 -5.34 -8.39 -3.12
CA ARG A 8 -4.57 -9.43 -3.81
C ARG A 8 -3.92 -8.86 -5.05
N TYR A 9 -2.82 -9.45 -5.47
CA TYR A 9 -2.21 -9.12 -6.77
C TYR A 9 -3.17 -9.37 -7.92
N ALA A 10 -3.29 -8.40 -8.82
CA ALA A 10 -4.14 -8.50 -10.00
C ALA A 10 -3.62 -7.61 -11.12
N LYS A 11 -3.43 -8.18 -12.32
CA LYS A 11 -3.11 -7.42 -13.52
C LYS A 11 -4.28 -6.46 -13.81
N GLN A 12 -4.03 -5.16 -13.74
CA GLN A 12 -5.02 -4.10 -13.91
C GLN A 12 -6.22 -4.17 -12.93
N GLY A 13 -6.06 -4.84 -11.78
CA GLY A 13 -7.11 -4.90 -10.76
C GLY A 13 -7.29 -3.55 -10.04
N PRO A 14 -8.49 -3.27 -9.51
CA PRO A 14 -8.74 -2.05 -8.77
C PRO A 14 -8.01 -2.07 -7.42
N LEU A 15 -7.59 -0.89 -6.96
CA LEU A 15 -7.32 -0.66 -5.55
C LEU A 15 -8.63 -0.31 -4.85
N ARG A 16 -8.81 -0.82 -3.64
CA ARG A 16 -10.00 -0.54 -2.83
C ARG A 16 -9.74 0.67 -1.96
N HIS A 17 -10.55 1.72 -2.10
CA HIS A 17 -10.55 2.84 -1.16
C HIS A 17 -11.28 2.41 0.13
N ALA A 18 -10.61 2.52 1.27
CA ALA A 18 -11.15 2.03 2.54
C ALA A 18 -10.62 2.79 3.75
N ASP A 19 -11.39 2.74 4.84
CA ASP A 19 -10.89 3.07 6.17
C ASP A 19 -10.11 1.89 6.74
N VAL A 20 -8.90 2.17 7.21
CA VAL A 20 -7.98 1.22 7.88
C VAL A 20 -7.55 1.80 9.24
N PRO A 21 -7.13 0.96 10.20
CA PRO A 21 -6.55 1.46 11.45
C PRO A 21 -5.37 2.39 11.20
N ALA A 22 -5.19 3.39 12.06
CA ALA A 22 -3.92 4.14 12.07
C ALA A 22 -2.79 3.21 12.54
N PRO A 23 -1.56 3.36 12.04
CA PRO A 23 -0.44 2.56 12.51
C PRO A 23 -0.08 2.92 13.96
N ASP A 24 0.41 1.94 14.71
CA ASP A 24 0.99 2.17 16.03
C ASP A 24 2.36 2.84 15.88
N LEU A 25 2.63 3.84 16.71
CA LEU A 25 3.87 4.60 16.68
C LEU A 25 4.88 4.02 17.68
N ARG A 26 6.09 3.70 17.22
CA ARG A 26 7.22 3.28 18.07
C ARG A 26 8.13 4.47 18.43
N ASP A 27 8.99 4.28 19.43
CA ASP A 27 9.87 5.32 19.99
C ASP A 27 10.82 5.95 18.95
N ASP A 28 11.16 5.23 17.88
CA ASP A 28 12.08 5.64 16.82
C ASP A 28 11.38 6.03 15.49
N GLU A 29 10.05 6.15 15.51
CA GLU A 29 9.23 6.44 14.33
C GLU A 29 8.58 7.83 14.43
N VAL A 30 8.12 8.34 13.28
CA VAL A 30 7.31 9.57 13.23
C VAL A 30 5.98 9.28 12.54
N LEU A 31 4.89 9.76 13.13
CA LEU A 31 3.57 9.66 12.50
C LEU A 31 3.34 10.88 11.61
N VAL A 32 3.24 10.64 10.30
CA VAL A 32 3.04 11.70 9.30
C VAL A 32 1.57 11.76 8.88
N ALA A 33 0.96 12.93 9.02
CA ALA A 33 -0.34 13.22 8.40
C ALA A 33 -0.15 13.46 6.90
N VAL A 34 -0.45 12.46 6.08
CA VAL A 34 -0.26 12.52 4.62
C VAL A 34 -1.31 13.46 3.99
N HIS A 35 -0.86 14.56 3.39
CA HIS A 35 -1.70 15.48 2.60
C HIS A 35 -1.69 15.16 1.10
N ALA A 36 -0.58 14.60 0.60
CA ALA A 36 -0.41 14.16 -0.77
C ALA A 36 0.62 13.01 -0.80
N ALA A 37 0.45 12.09 -1.76
CA ALA A 37 1.39 11.00 -2.01
C ALA A 37 1.79 11.01 -3.49
N GLY A 38 3.07 10.73 -3.77
CA GLY A 38 3.56 10.58 -5.14
C GLY A 38 3.16 9.23 -5.72
N VAL A 39 2.70 9.21 -6.97
CA VAL A 39 2.39 7.98 -7.71
C VAL A 39 3.55 7.64 -8.65
N ASN A 40 4.04 6.42 -8.57
CA ASN A 40 5.22 5.94 -9.27
C ASN A 40 4.90 4.71 -10.14
N LEU A 41 5.75 4.44 -11.13
CA LEU A 41 5.62 3.25 -11.99
C LEU A 41 5.69 1.94 -11.17
N LEU A 42 6.47 1.94 -10.09
CA LEU A 42 6.62 0.77 -9.23
C LEU A 42 5.29 0.34 -8.60
N ASP A 43 4.41 1.28 -8.27
CA ASP A 43 3.11 1.01 -7.65
C ASP A 43 2.25 0.10 -8.54
N ALA A 44 2.23 0.38 -9.84
CA ALA A 44 1.52 -0.44 -10.83
C ALA A 44 2.12 -1.84 -10.98
N LYS A 45 3.45 -1.97 -10.85
CA LYS A 45 4.16 -3.26 -10.93
C LYS A 45 3.98 -4.10 -9.66
N ILE A 46 3.98 -3.47 -8.48
CA ILE A 46 3.62 -4.11 -7.21
C ILE A 46 2.19 -4.61 -7.26
N ARG A 47 1.23 -3.77 -7.66
CA ARG A 47 -0.19 -4.14 -7.83
C ARG A 47 -0.37 -5.37 -8.73
N SER A 48 0.40 -5.44 -9.82
CA SER A 48 0.34 -6.53 -10.79
C SER A 48 1.09 -7.80 -10.33
N GLY A 49 1.81 -7.74 -9.21
CA GLY A 49 2.57 -8.86 -8.65
C GLY A 49 3.91 -9.13 -9.36
N GLU A 50 4.39 -8.21 -10.21
CA GLU A 50 5.63 -8.39 -11.00
C GLU A 50 6.87 -8.55 -10.10
N PHE A 51 6.83 -8.04 -8.87
CA PHE A 51 7.92 -8.10 -7.90
C PHE A 51 7.72 -9.12 -6.77
N LYS A 52 6.65 -9.93 -6.78
CA LYS A 52 6.28 -10.79 -5.64
C LYS A 52 7.41 -11.70 -5.13
N LEU A 53 8.27 -12.18 -6.03
CA LEU A 53 9.38 -13.08 -5.69
C LEU A 53 10.49 -12.40 -4.87
N ILE A 54 10.65 -11.08 -5.00
CA ILE A 54 11.72 -10.31 -4.34
C ILE A 54 11.18 -9.27 -3.34
N LEU A 55 9.89 -8.93 -3.42
CA LEU A 55 9.16 -8.07 -2.48
C LEU A 55 7.90 -8.80 -1.97
N PRO A 56 8.04 -9.72 -1.00
CA PRO A 56 6.95 -10.56 -0.52
C PRO A 56 6.05 -9.81 0.48
N TYR A 57 5.27 -8.84 -0.01
CA TYR A 57 4.32 -8.10 0.82
C TYR A 57 3.22 -9.01 1.38
N ALA A 58 2.88 -8.80 2.65
CA ALA A 58 1.67 -9.36 3.24
C ALA A 58 0.43 -8.64 2.68
N MET A 59 -0.66 -9.41 2.50
CA MET A 59 -1.95 -8.86 2.08
C MET A 59 -2.91 -8.80 3.26
N PRO A 60 -3.78 -7.78 3.35
CA PRO A 60 -3.92 -6.67 2.40
C PRO A 60 -2.80 -5.61 2.53
N LEU A 61 -2.37 -5.05 1.41
CA LEU A 61 -1.28 -4.04 1.34
C LEU A 61 -1.86 -2.64 1.11
N VAL A 62 -1.40 -1.64 1.88
CA VAL A 62 -1.65 -0.21 1.58
C VAL A 62 -0.67 0.25 0.51
N LEU A 63 -1.18 0.85 -0.56
CA LEU A 63 -0.44 1.36 -1.71
C LEU A 63 -0.62 2.88 -1.85
#